data_AF-A0AA40CXW0-F1
#
_entry.id   AF-A0AA40CXW0-F1
#
_cell.length_a   1.000
_cell.length_b   1.000
_cell.length_c   1.000
_cell.angle_alpha   90.00
_cell.angle_beta   90.00
_cell.angle_gamma   90.00
#
_symmetry.space_group_name_H-M   'P 1'
#
loop_
_entity.id
_entity.type
_entity.pdbx_description
1 polymer ?
#
loop_
_entity_poly.entity_id
_entity_poly.type
_entity_poly.pdbx_seq_one_letter_code
_entity_poly.pdbx_strand_id
1 'polypeptide(L)'
;MADLTSEIIQVDVGSGQRKYYIHKDILCASSPFFAKACNGNWKEARERRIELPEDEPECFDKYVQWLYFNELFVEERKNDCEALRWGDWLDAYLLGDKLLDQKFKDACFDIVYNQYENGGTLSPSDQAKLLYENLPESDPYLRLYVYVSAYWTTLDDFDPEVSADAANAPMEFFRDVAKALVQIRDMADSSNLEATKLTRSDFYRGVHSSTTS
;
A
#
# COMPACT_ATOMS: atom_id res chain seq x y z
N MET A 1 -21.46 4.34 -14.96
CA MET A 1 -20.93 3.39 -15.96
C MET A 1 -19.79 4.10 -16.66
N ALA A 2 -18.61 3.48 -16.75
CA ALA A 2 -17.45 4.09 -17.39
C ALA A 2 -17.75 4.45 -18.86
N ASP A 3 -17.53 5.70 -19.25
CA ASP A 3 -17.72 6.14 -20.63
C ASP A 3 -16.46 5.84 -21.45
N LEU A 4 -16.58 4.87 -22.36
CA LEU A 4 -15.52 4.45 -23.28
C LEU A 4 -15.53 5.25 -24.59
N THR A 5 -16.32 6.33 -24.67
CA THR A 5 -16.38 7.23 -25.83
C THR A 5 -15.72 8.58 -25.58
N SER A 6 -15.23 8.81 -24.35
CA SER A 6 -14.54 10.04 -23.99
C SER A 6 -13.23 10.21 -24.76
N GLU A 7 -12.68 11.42 -24.74
CA GLU A 7 -11.34 11.64 -25.27
C GLU A 7 -10.29 10.79 -24.54
N ILE A 8 -9.20 10.48 -25.23
CA ILE A 8 -8.09 9.67 -24.70
C ILE A 8 -6.98 10.61 -24.22
N ILE A 9 -6.48 10.34 -23.01
CA ILE A 9 -5.33 11.00 -22.40
C ILE A 9 -4.12 10.07 -22.47
N GLN A 10 -2.97 10.62 -22.88
CA GLN A 10 -1.70 9.93 -22.81
C GLN A 10 -1.08 10.10 -21.42
N VAL A 11 -0.67 9.02 -20.77
CA VAL A 11 0.09 9.06 -19.51
C VAL A 11 1.45 8.41 -19.74
N ASP A 12 2.52 9.15 -19.50
CA ASP A 12 3.90 8.70 -19.68
C ASP A 12 4.52 8.40 -18.32
N VAL A 13 4.92 7.15 -18.09
CA VAL A 13 5.39 6.65 -16.78
C VAL A 13 6.85 6.19 -16.89
N GLY A 14 7.61 6.34 -15.80
CA GLY A 14 9.00 5.91 -15.70
C GLY A 14 9.93 6.70 -16.63
N SER A 15 9.95 8.03 -16.51
CA SER A 15 10.67 8.94 -17.41
C SER A 15 10.37 8.72 -18.90
N GLY A 16 9.12 8.35 -19.21
CA GLY A 16 8.67 8.08 -20.58
C GLY A 16 8.99 6.69 -21.12
N GLN A 17 9.42 5.76 -20.25
CA GLN A 17 9.64 4.35 -20.60
C GLN A 17 8.37 3.69 -21.16
N ARG A 18 7.20 4.00 -20.58
CA ARG A 18 5.93 3.41 -21.02
C ARG A 18 4.86 4.47 -21.19
N LYS A 19 4.08 4.33 -22.26
CA LYS A 19 2.96 5.22 -22.61
C LYS A 19 1.65 4.48 -22.48
N TYR A 20 0.72 5.08 -21.77
CA TYR A 20 -0.64 4.57 -21.59
C TYR A 20 -1.61 5.52 -22.26
N TYR A 21 -2.65 4.97 -22.89
CA TYR A 21 -3.70 5.72 -23.55
C TYR A 21 -5.03 5.35 -22.90
N ILE A 22 -5.57 6.25 -22.08
CA ILE A 22 -6.69 5.97 -21.18
C ILE A 22 -7.83 6.95 -21.44
N HIS A 23 -9.07 6.47 -21.39
CA HIS A 23 -10.25 7.31 -21.49
C HIS A 23 -10.27 8.33 -20.33
N LYS A 24 -10.34 9.62 -20.68
CA LYS A 24 -10.35 10.73 -19.74
C LYS A 24 -11.39 10.55 -18.64
N ASP A 25 -12.60 10.17 -19.00
CA ASP A 25 -13.69 10.09 -18.03
C ASP A 25 -13.47 8.98 -17.01
N ILE A 26 -12.87 7.85 -17.42
CA ILE A 26 -12.44 6.78 -16.51
C ILE A 26 -11.37 7.31 -15.54
N LEU A 27 -10.33 7.94 -16.10
CA LEU A 27 -9.19 8.42 -15.34
C LEU A 27 -9.60 9.49 -14.31
N CYS A 28 -10.42 10.45 -14.73
CA CYS A 28 -10.92 11.53 -13.89
C CYS A 28 -11.98 11.07 -12.87
N ALA A 29 -12.80 10.06 -13.21
CA ALA A 29 -13.79 9.53 -12.27
C ALA A 29 -13.15 8.77 -11.11
N SER A 30 -12.00 8.12 -11.35
CA SER A 30 -11.29 7.38 -10.31
C SER A 30 -10.51 8.30 -9.37
N SER A 31 -9.80 9.28 -9.92
CA SER A 31 -8.78 10.04 -9.19
C SER A 31 -9.00 11.55 -9.26
N PRO A 32 -9.08 12.24 -8.09
CA PRO A 32 -9.10 13.69 -8.00
C PRO A 32 -7.86 14.36 -8.62
N PHE A 33 -6.69 13.71 -8.54
CA PHE A 33 -5.46 14.17 -9.17
C PHE A 33 -5.67 14.32 -10.68
N PHE A 34 -6.15 13.26 -11.33
CA PHE A 34 -6.40 13.28 -12.78
C PHE A 34 -7.58 14.15 -13.16
N ALA A 35 -8.63 14.22 -12.33
CA ALA A 35 -9.74 15.16 -12.55
C ALA A 35 -9.25 16.61 -12.61
N LYS A 36 -8.30 16.98 -11.75
CA LYS A 36 -7.69 18.32 -11.72
C LYS A 36 -6.72 18.53 -12.89
N ALA A 37 -5.89 17.53 -13.20
CA ALA A 37 -4.92 17.59 -14.30
C ALA A 37 -5.60 17.74 -15.68
N CYS A 38 -6.67 16.98 -15.93
CA CYS A 38 -7.34 16.93 -17.23
C CYS A 38 -8.37 18.04 -17.46
N ASN A 39 -8.90 18.68 -16.39
CA ASN A 39 -9.96 19.70 -16.49
C ASN A 39 -9.51 21.10 -16.06
N GLY A 40 -8.26 21.26 -15.62
CA GLY A 40 -7.70 22.56 -15.30
C GLY A 40 -7.20 23.33 -16.52
N ASN A 41 -6.63 24.51 -16.29
CA ASN A 41 -6.02 25.34 -17.34
C ASN A 41 -4.53 25.02 -17.58
N TRP A 42 -4.07 23.87 -17.11
CA TRP A 42 -2.67 23.48 -17.12
C TRP A 42 -2.23 22.92 -18.48
N LYS A 43 -0.92 22.72 -18.66
CA LYS A 43 -0.32 22.25 -19.92
C LYS A 43 -0.87 20.89 -20.31
N GLU A 44 -1.12 20.04 -19.33
CA GLU A 44 -1.62 18.68 -19.42
C GLU A 44 -3.00 18.62 -20.07
N ALA A 45 -3.91 19.53 -19.68
CA ALA A 45 -5.24 19.62 -20.28
C ALA A 45 -5.20 20.07 -21.75
N ARG A 46 -4.20 20.89 -22.13
CA ARG A 46 -4.02 21.36 -23.51
C ARG A 46 -3.32 20.34 -24.40
N GLU A 47 -2.31 19.66 -23.85
CA GLU A 47 -1.48 18.68 -24.57
C GLU A 47 -2.06 17.27 -24.51
N ARG A 48 -3.09 17.05 -23.67
CA ARG A 48 -3.71 15.74 -23.40
C ARG A 48 -2.69 14.69 -22.98
N ARG A 49 -1.69 15.14 -22.22
CA ARG A 49 -0.53 14.34 -21.82
C ARG A 49 -0.18 14.63 -20.38
N ILE A 50 0.01 13.57 -19.59
CA ILE A 50 0.42 13.64 -18.19
C ILE A 50 1.71 12.84 -18.06
N GLU A 51 2.70 13.40 -17.35
CA GLU A 51 3.99 12.76 -17.14
C GLU A 51 4.13 12.38 -15.65
N LEU A 52 4.53 11.13 -15.43
CA LEU A 52 4.76 10.48 -14.13
C LEU A 52 6.19 9.90 -14.13
N PRO A 53 7.23 10.76 -14.16
CA PRO A 53 8.59 10.34 -14.47
C PRO A 53 9.25 9.50 -13.37
N GLU A 54 8.80 9.66 -12.12
CA GLU A 54 9.33 9.01 -10.92
C GLU A 54 8.63 7.70 -10.59
N ASP A 55 7.52 7.40 -11.26
CA ASP A 55 6.68 6.24 -10.95
C ASP A 55 7.06 5.03 -11.80
N GLU A 56 6.93 3.84 -11.22
CA GLU A 56 7.24 2.59 -11.90
C GLU A 56 6.09 2.16 -12.84
N PRO A 57 6.38 1.82 -14.11
CA PRO A 57 5.37 1.32 -15.03
C PRO A 57 4.57 0.13 -14.50
N GLU A 58 5.20 -0.79 -13.78
CA GLU A 58 4.60 -2.00 -13.21
C GLU A 58 3.55 -1.70 -12.11
N CYS A 59 3.71 -0.58 -11.41
CA CYS A 59 2.70 -0.09 -10.47
C CYS A 59 1.53 0.55 -11.22
N PHE A 60 1.83 1.28 -12.29
CA PHE A 60 0.80 1.89 -13.12
C PHE A 60 0.00 0.86 -13.93
N ASP A 61 0.57 -0.29 -14.29
CA ASP A 61 -0.18 -1.41 -14.89
C ASP A 61 -1.32 -1.87 -13.97
N LYS A 62 -1.04 -2.03 -12.66
CA LYS A 62 -2.05 -2.39 -11.66
C LYS A 62 -3.13 -1.32 -11.55
N TYR A 63 -2.73 -0.04 -11.60
CA TYR A 63 -3.69 1.06 -11.62
C TYR A 63 -4.57 1.06 -12.88
N VAL A 64 -4.01 0.74 -14.06
CA VAL A 64 -4.82 0.59 -15.29
C VAL A 64 -5.82 -0.56 -15.18
N GLN A 65 -5.44 -1.69 -14.59
CA GLN A 65 -6.39 -2.77 -14.29
C GLN A 65 -7.53 -2.27 -13.40
N TRP A 66 -7.19 -1.58 -12.31
CA TRP A 66 -8.17 -0.99 -11.42
C TRP A 66 -9.13 -0.03 -12.14
N LEU A 67 -8.62 0.86 -12.99
CA LEU A 67 -9.43 1.83 -13.72
C LEU A 67 -10.51 1.18 -14.60
N TYR A 68 -10.20 0.06 -15.24
CA TYR A 68 -11.12 -0.58 -16.19
C TYR A 68 -11.97 -1.69 -15.58
N PHE A 69 -11.47 -2.40 -14.59
CA PHE A 69 -12.14 -3.56 -14.01
C PHE A 69 -12.71 -3.29 -12.61
N ASN A 70 -12.27 -2.23 -11.94
CA ASN A 70 -12.56 -1.97 -10.52
C ASN A 70 -12.17 -3.17 -9.64
N GLU A 71 -11.16 -3.91 -10.08
CA GLU A 71 -10.60 -5.09 -9.45
C GLU A 71 -9.09 -5.12 -9.72
N LEU A 72 -8.34 -5.68 -8.78
CA LEU A 72 -6.91 -5.90 -8.87
C LEU A 72 -6.66 -7.40 -8.99
N PHE A 73 -5.88 -7.80 -9.99
CA PHE A 73 -5.56 -9.19 -10.22
C PHE A 73 -4.24 -9.54 -9.55
N VAL A 74 -4.27 -10.54 -8.68
CA VAL A 74 -3.08 -11.13 -8.09
C VAL A 74 -2.68 -12.32 -8.96
N GLU A 75 -1.50 -12.26 -9.58
CA GLU A 75 -0.99 -13.41 -10.33
C GLU A 75 -0.70 -14.57 -9.36
N GLU A 76 -1.32 -15.72 -9.60
CA GLU A 76 -0.98 -16.96 -8.91
C GLU A 76 0.43 -17.40 -9.36
N ARG A 77 1.46 -17.05 -8.58
CA ARG A 77 2.80 -17.55 -8.83
C ARG A 77 2.85 -19.04 -8.50
N LYS A 78 3.05 -19.87 -9.54
CA LYS A 78 3.00 -21.34 -9.50
C LYS A 78 4.04 -22.04 -8.62
N ASN A 79 4.97 -21.29 -8.00
CA ASN A 79 6.01 -21.84 -7.15
C ASN A 79 5.85 -21.27 -5.73
N ASP A 80 5.66 -22.16 -4.75
CA ASP A 80 5.42 -21.89 -3.33
C ASP A 80 6.53 -21.07 -2.62
N CYS A 81 7.61 -20.71 -3.32
CA CYS A 81 8.77 -20.00 -2.78
C CYS A 81 8.78 -18.48 -3.04
N GLU A 82 7.87 -17.95 -3.86
CA GLU A 82 7.74 -16.50 -4.09
C GLU A 82 6.43 -15.98 -3.51
N ALA A 83 6.34 -15.91 -2.17
CA ALA A 83 5.28 -15.19 -1.49
C ALA A 83 5.05 -13.80 -2.13
N LEU A 84 3.82 -13.28 -2.07
CA LEU A 84 3.53 -11.90 -2.46
C LEU A 84 4.56 -10.97 -1.82
N ARG A 85 5.28 -10.23 -2.66
CA ARG A 85 6.26 -9.26 -2.15
C ARG A 85 5.48 -8.06 -1.64
N TRP A 86 5.66 -7.75 -0.36
CA TRP A 86 5.06 -6.57 0.26
C TRP A 86 5.44 -5.27 -0.45
N GLY A 87 6.65 -5.20 -1.01
CA GLY A 87 7.11 -4.08 -1.84
C GLY A 87 6.19 -3.82 -3.04
N ASP A 88 5.86 -4.85 -3.83
CA ASP A 88 5.07 -4.70 -5.06
C ASP A 88 3.69 -4.06 -4.84
N TRP A 89 3.08 -4.31 -3.67
CA TRP A 89 1.79 -3.73 -3.27
C TRP A 89 1.93 -2.43 -2.50
N LEU A 90 3.06 -2.22 -1.81
CA LEU A 90 3.38 -0.95 -1.18
C LEU A 90 3.58 0.14 -2.24
N ASP A 91 4.37 -0.13 -3.28
CA ASP A 91 4.60 0.85 -4.34
C ASP A 91 3.29 1.21 -5.07
N ALA A 92 2.42 0.22 -5.29
CA ALA A 92 1.07 0.44 -5.80
C ALA A 92 0.20 1.26 -4.82
N TYR A 93 0.28 0.99 -3.52
CA TYR A 93 -0.44 1.74 -2.50
C TYR A 93 0.02 3.20 -2.43
N LEU A 94 1.34 3.45 -2.49
CA LEU A 94 1.94 4.79 -2.53
C LEU A 94 1.56 5.53 -3.80
N LEU A 95 1.51 4.84 -4.95
CA LEU A 95 0.96 5.40 -6.18
C LEU A 95 -0.50 5.83 -5.98
N GLY A 96 -1.32 5.01 -5.33
CA GLY A 96 -2.70 5.35 -4.98
C GLY A 96 -2.83 6.60 -4.11
N ASP A 97 -1.96 6.74 -3.12
CA ASP A 97 -1.88 7.93 -2.25
C ASP A 97 -1.53 9.18 -3.05
N LYS A 98 -0.47 9.12 -3.87
CA LYS A 98 -0.06 10.21 -4.77
C LYS A 98 -1.18 10.62 -5.74
N LEU A 99 -1.89 9.64 -6.28
CA LEU A 99 -3.02 9.85 -7.20
C LEU A 99 -4.32 10.24 -6.49
N LEU A 100 -4.33 10.30 -5.16
CA LEU A 100 -5.49 10.60 -4.34
C LEU A 100 -6.69 9.65 -4.59
N ASP A 101 -6.43 8.41 -5.01
CA ASP A 101 -7.46 7.40 -5.25
C ASP A 101 -7.60 6.48 -4.03
N GLN A 102 -8.46 6.88 -3.10
CA GLN A 102 -8.67 6.14 -1.85
C GLN A 102 -9.20 4.72 -2.09
N LYS A 103 -10.03 4.50 -3.12
CA LYS A 103 -10.59 3.17 -3.37
C LYS A 103 -9.52 2.22 -3.91
N PHE A 104 -8.62 2.73 -4.74
CA PHE A 104 -7.45 1.97 -5.18
C PHE A 104 -6.52 1.65 -4.01
N LYS A 105 -6.23 2.63 -3.12
CA LYS A 105 -5.47 2.38 -1.88
C LYS A 105 -6.08 1.27 -1.05
N ASP A 106 -7.40 1.35 -0.82
CA ASP A 106 -8.12 0.34 -0.04
C ASP A 106 -8.04 -1.05 -0.69
N ALA A 107 -8.12 -1.13 -2.03
CA ALA A 107 -7.98 -2.40 -2.75
C ALA A 107 -6.55 -2.98 -2.64
N CYS A 108 -5.51 -2.15 -2.72
CA CYS A 108 -4.12 -2.59 -2.48
C CYS A 108 -3.94 -3.09 -1.04
N PHE A 109 -4.49 -2.36 -0.05
CA PHE A 109 -4.48 -2.77 1.35
C PHE A 109 -5.18 -4.12 1.54
N ASP A 110 -6.34 -4.31 0.92
CA ASP A 110 -7.13 -5.54 1.04
C ASP A 110 -6.37 -6.77 0.55
N ILE A 111 -5.58 -6.65 -0.52
CA ILE A 111 -4.74 -7.74 -1.00
C ILE A 111 -3.71 -8.16 0.04
N VAL A 112 -3.01 -7.20 0.64
CA VAL A 112 -1.98 -7.47 1.66
C VAL A 112 -2.62 -7.99 2.94
N TYR A 113 -3.75 -7.43 3.35
CA TYR A 113 -4.51 -7.86 4.51
C TYR A 113 -5.04 -9.29 4.35
N ASN A 114 -5.61 -9.64 3.19
CA ASN A 114 -6.13 -10.98 2.95
C ASN A 114 -5.01 -12.04 2.99
N GLN A 115 -3.79 -11.70 2.55
CA GLN A 115 -2.65 -12.60 2.68
C GLN A 115 -2.27 -12.83 4.16
N TYR A 116 -2.29 -11.76 4.98
CA TYR A 116 -2.13 -11.83 6.43
C TYR A 116 -3.19 -12.71 7.09
N GLU A 117 -4.46 -12.49 6.73
CA GLU A 117 -5.60 -13.18 7.32
C GLU A 117 -5.53 -14.69 7.05
N ASN A 118 -5.19 -15.07 5.81
CA ASN A 118 -5.08 -16.46 5.38
C ASN A 118 -3.81 -17.18 5.85
N GLY A 119 -2.97 -16.53 6.66
CA GLY A 119 -1.78 -17.15 7.24
C GLY A 119 -0.64 -17.35 6.25
N GLY A 120 -0.60 -16.55 5.18
CA GLY A 120 0.54 -16.53 4.29
C GLY A 120 1.80 -16.08 5.02
N THR A 121 2.97 -16.61 4.62
CA THR A 121 4.26 -16.09 5.08
C THR A 121 4.41 -14.67 4.57
N LEU A 122 4.37 -13.71 5.49
CA LEU A 122 4.68 -12.32 5.21
C LEU A 122 6.09 -12.09 5.72
N SER A 123 6.97 -11.65 4.84
CA SER A 123 8.28 -11.12 5.21
C SER A 123 8.21 -9.61 5.01
N PRO A 124 7.98 -8.82 6.06
CA PRO A 124 7.97 -7.35 6.00
C PRO A 124 9.36 -6.76 5.76
N SER A 125 10.24 -7.37 4.97
CA SER A 125 11.64 -6.93 4.96
C SER A 125 11.81 -5.60 4.23
N ASP A 126 12.41 -4.65 4.95
CA ASP A 126 13.13 -3.49 4.44
C ASP A 126 12.29 -2.35 3.84
N GLN A 127 11.06 -2.17 4.31
CA GLN A 127 10.16 -1.10 3.87
C GLN A 127 9.86 -0.06 4.95
N ALA A 128 10.33 -0.24 6.18
CA ALA A 128 9.93 0.62 7.30
C ALA A 128 10.35 2.07 7.05
N LYS A 129 11.57 2.29 6.55
CA LYS A 129 12.04 3.64 6.21
C LYS A 129 11.12 4.31 5.18
N LEU A 130 10.82 3.61 4.07
CA LEU A 130 9.98 4.14 3.00
C LEU A 130 8.58 4.50 3.52
N LEU A 131 7.98 3.60 4.30
CA LEU A 131 6.66 3.79 4.89
C LEU A 131 6.60 5.01 5.81
N TYR A 132 7.54 5.15 6.74
CA TYR A 132 7.55 6.27 7.69
C TYR A 132 7.90 7.61 7.03
N GLU A 133 8.62 7.61 5.90
CA GLU A 133 8.92 8.83 5.15
C GLU A 133 7.74 9.31 4.29
N ASN A 134 6.86 8.40 3.83
CA ASN A 134 5.82 8.72 2.86
C ASN A 134 4.38 8.70 3.42
N LEU A 135 4.12 8.02 4.53
CA LEU A 135 2.77 7.87 5.09
C LEU A 135 2.66 8.45 6.50
N PRO A 136 1.48 9.01 6.86
CA PRO A 136 1.24 9.44 8.23
C PRO A 136 1.12 8.24 9.19
N GLU A 137 1.43 8.44 10.47
CA GLU A 137 1.32 7.43 11.54
C GLU A 137 -0.07 6.77 11.64
N SER A 138 -1.10 7.48 11.17
CA SER A 138 -2.48 6.99 11.15
C SER A 138 -2.82 6.08 9.98
N ASP A 139 -1.95 5.95 8.98
CA ASP A 139 -2.24 5.19 7.76
C ASP A 139 -2.40 3.69 8.07
N PRO A 140 -3.46 3.04 7.55
CA PRO A 140 -3.75 1.64 7.85
C PRO A 140 -2.65 0.69 7.36
N TYR A 141 -1.99 0.99 6.22
CA TYR A 141 -0.93 0.14 5.67
C TYR A 141 0.29 0.14 6.58
N LEU A 142 0.70 1.32 7.07
CA LEU A 142 1.77 1.47 8.06
C LEU A 142 1.46 0.67 9.34
N ARG A 143 0.22 0.77 9.86
CA ARG A 143 -0.19 0.05 11.07
C ARG A 143 -0.20 -1.47 10.86
N LEU A 144 -0.65 -1.93 9.70
CA LEU A 144 -0.57 -3.35 9.34
C LEU A 144 0.88 -3.80 9.27
N TYR A 145 1.76 -2.99 8.69
CA TYR A 145 3.18 -3.28 8.60
C TYR A 145 3.80 -3.49 9.98
N VAL A 146 3.64 -2.50 10.87
CA VAL A 146 4.13 -2.57 12.26
C VAL A 146 3.59 -3.80 12.99
N TYR A 147 2.29 -4.08 12.84
CA TYR A 147 1.67 -5.22 13.51
C TYR A 147 2.23 -6.56 13.04
N VAL A 148 2.36 -6.75 11.72
CA VAL A 148 2.93 -7.98 11.15
C VAL A 148 4.40 -8.12 11.52
N SER A 149 5.18 -7.03 11.47
CA SER A 149 6.57 -7.04 11.96
C SER A 149 6.61 -7.49 13.42
N ALA A 150 5.82 -6.91 14.32
CA ALA A 150 5.79 -7.31 15.72
C ALA A 150 5.34 -8.77 15.93
N TYR A 151 4.43 -9.28 15.10
CA TYR A 151 3.89 -10.63 15.23
C TYR A 151 4.89 -11.72 14.79
N TRP A 152 5.72 -11.43 13.77
CA TRP A 152 6.61 -12.42 13.16
C TRP A 152 8.10 -12.18 13.41
N THR A 153 8.48 -11.05 14.02
CA THR A 153 9.88 -10.70 14.22
C THR A 153 10.64 -11.72 15.07
N THR A 154 11.90 -11.90 14.71
CA THR A 154 12.93 -12.65 15.41
C THR A 154 14.03 -11.71 15.89
N LEU A 155 14.98 -12.22 16.66
CA LEU A 155 16.12 -11.41 17.10
C LEU A 155 16.97 -10.90 15.92
N ASP A 156 17.05 -11.67 14.83
CA ASP A 156 17.85 -11.31 13.65
C ASP A 156 17.30 -10.07 12.94
N ASP A 157 15.99 -9.80 13.02
CA ASP A 157 15.36 -8.62 12.39
C ASP A 157 15.80 -7.29 13.05
N PHE A 158 16.43 -7.35 14.22
CA PHE A 158 17.00 -6.21 14.95
C PHE A 158 18.52 -6.09 14.79
N ASP A 159 19.15 -7.00 14.03
CA ASP A 159 20.57 -6.93 13.72
C ASP A 159 20.81 -6.10 12.45
N PRO A 160 21.51 -4.94 12.53
CA PRO A 160 21.77 -4.09 11.37
C PRO A 160 22.69 -4.73 10.31
N GLU A 161 23.39 -5.84 10.63
CA GLU A 161 24.16 -6.61 9.64
C GLU A 161 23.27 -7.54 8.80
N VAL A 162 22.05 -7.83 9.27
CA VAL A 162 21.12 -8.81 8.65
C VAL A 162 19.88 -8.14 8.07
N SER A 163 19.37 -7.07 8.72
CA SER A 163 18.12 -6.40 8.39
C SER A 163 18.37 -4.95 7.95
N ALA A 164 17.90 -4.56 6.77
CA ALA A 164 18.05 -3.17 6.32
C ALA A 164 17.11 -2.24 7.09
N ASP A 165 15.97 -2.74 7.57
CA ASP A 165 15.15 -2.02 8.55
C ASP A 165 15.94 -1.80 9.86
N ALA A 166 16.62 -2.79 10.41
CA ALA A 166 17.48 -2.60 11.60
C ALA A 166 18.55 -1.52 11.39
N ALA A 167 19.12 -1.46 10.18
CA ALA A 167 20.15 -0.48 9.84
C ALA A 167 19.61 0.93 9.53
N ASN A 168 18.43 1.04 8.91
CA ASN A 168 18.00 2.28 8.26
C ASN A 168 16.62 2.81 8.68
N ALA A 169 15.80 2.01 9.37
CA ALA A 169 14.48 2.44 9.79
C ALA A 169 14.57 3.54 10.86
N PRO A 170 13.59 4.46 10.91
CA PRO A 170 13.53 5.48 11.94
C PRO A 170 13.27 4.86 13.33
N MET A 171 13.69 5.54 14.39
CA MET A 171 13.50 5.06 15.77
C MET A 171 12.02 4.86 16.13
N GLU A 172 11.15 5.65 15.49
CA GLU A 172 9.70 5.58 15.59
C GLU A 172 9.17 4.18 15.22
N PHE A 173 9.72 3.55 14.17
CA PHE A 173 9.36 2.18 13.77
C PHE A 173 9.58 1.19 14.92
N PHE A 174 10.78 1.18 15.51
CA PHE A 174 11.09 0.26 16.61
C PHE A 174 10.25 0.53 17.87
N ARG A 175 9.92 1.80 18.15
CA ARG A 175 9.01 2.14 19.26
C ARG A 175 7.62 1.57 19.02
N ASP A 176 7.11 1.67 17.79
CA ASP A 176 5.78 1.17 17.46
C ASP A 176 5.73 -0.35 17.41
N VAL A 177 6.78 -1.01 16.91
CA VAL A 177 6.95 -2.47 17.01
C VAL A 177 7.00 -2.90 18.48
N ALA A 178 7.74 -2.21 19.34
CA ALA A 178 7.79 -2.53 20.76
C ALA A 178 6.43 -2.37 21.46
N LYS A 179 5.66 -1.32 21.13
CA LYS A 179 4.28 -1.16 21.62
C LYS A 179 3.38 -2.30 21.14
N ALA A 180 3.48 -2.67 19.86
CA ALA A 180 2.69 -3.75 19.27
C ALA A 180 3.03 -5.11 19.89
N LEU A 181 4.30 -5.40 20.17
CA LEU A 181 4.73 -6.61 20.89
C LEU A 181 4.07 -6.72 22.28
N VAL A 182 4.02 -5.62 23.03
CA VAL A 182 3.34 -5.58 24.34
C VAL A 182 1.85 -5.83 24.19
N GLN A 183 1.20 -5.19 23.21
CA GLN A 183 -0.22 -5.38 22.93
C GLN A 183 -0.55 -6.83 22.56
N ILE A 184 0.23 -7.44 21.66
CA ILE A 184 0.05 -8.83 21.24
C ILE A 184 0.21 -9.78 22.42
N ARG A 185 1.23 -9.58 23.27
CA ARG A 185 1.43 -10.36 24.49
C ARG A 185 0.23 -10.26 25.44
N ASP A 186 -0.22 -9.04 25.73
CA ASP A 186 -1.33 -8.80 26.66
C ASP A 186 -2.65 -9.40 26.13
N MET A 187 -2.85 -9.42 24.81
CA MET A 187 -3.97 -10.11 24.16
C MET A 187 -3.85 -11.65 24.28
N ALA A 188 -2.66 -12.21 24.11
CA ALA A 188 -2.43 -13.65 24.22
C ALA A 188 -2.66 -14.17 25.65
N ASP A 189 -2.32 -13.37 26.66
CA ASP A 189 -2.51 -13.71 28.08
C ASP A 189 -3.99 -13.68 28.51
N SER A 190 -4.89 -13.02 27.75
CA SER A 190 -6.28 -12.75 28.16
C SER A 190 -7.35 -13.70 27.59
N SER A 191 -7.14 -14.45 26.49
CA SER A 191 -7.88 -15.68 26.13
C SER A 191 -7.42 -16.34 24.80
N ASN A 192 -7.60 -17.67 24.71
CA ASN A 192 -7.49 -18.62 23.56
C ASN A 192 -6.83 -18.11 22.25
N LEU A 193 -5.69 -18.70 21.89
CA LEU A 193 -4.73 -18.32 20.83
C LEU A 193 -5.30 -18.01 19.43
N GLU A 194 -6.50 -18.49 19.09
CA GLU A 194 -7.16 -18.20 17.80
C GLU A 194 -7.96 -16.88 17.77
N ALA A 195 -8.15 -16.19 18.90
CA ALA A 195 -8.90 -14.92 18.99
C ALA A 195 -8.05 -13.65 18.74
N THR A 196 -6.80 -13.80 18.29
CA THR A 196 -5.74 -12.78 18.46
C THR A 196 -5.32 -12.04 17.17
N LYS A 197 -6.04 -12.19 16.06
CA LYS A 197 -5.74 -11.44 14.81
C LYS A 197 -6.56 -10.15 14.74
N LEU A 198 -5.91 -9.04 14.40
CA LEU A 198 -6.60 -7.78 14.16
C LEU A 198 -7.45 -7.86 12.90
N THR A 199 -8.66 -7.31 12.98
CA THR A 199 -9.56 -7.21 11.83
C THR A 199 -9.09 -6.07 10.92
N ARG A 200 -9.48 -6.12 9.64
CA ARG A 200 -9.27 -5.05 8.66
C ARG A 200 -9.59 -3.67 9.25
N SER A 201 -10.70 -3.58 9.97
CA SER A 201 -11.23 -2.32 10.51
C SER A 201 -10.43 -1.73 11.67
N ASP A 202 -9.62 -2.53 12.36
CA ASP A 202 -8.81 -2.08 13.49
C ASP A 202 -7.64 -1.21 13.01
N PHE A 203 -7.10 -1.51 11.83
CA PHE A 203 -6.03 -0.73 11.21
C PHE A 203 -6.47 0.68 10.79
N TYR A 204 -7.75 0.85 10.42
CA TYR A 204 -8.29 2.18 10.07
C TYR A 204 -8.65 3.02 11.30
N ARG A 205 -9.14 2.40 12.37
CA ARG A 205 -9.56 3.13 13.60
C ARG A 205 -8.36 3.55 14.45
N GLY A 206 -7.26 2.82 14.35
CA GLY A 206 -6.14 2.94 15.27
C GLY A 206 -6.49 2.18 16.54
N VAL A 207 -5.54 1.39 17.04
CA VAL A 207 -5.69 0.71 18.32
C VAL A 207 -5.69 1.82 19.38
N HIS A 208 -6.87 2.36 19.69
CA HIS A 208 -7.03 3.32 20.75
C HIS A 208 -6.46 2.69 22.01
N SER A 209 -5.48 3.39 22.60
CA SER A 209 -5.02 3.22 23.96
C SER A 209 -6.22 2.93 24.86
N SER A 210 -6.36 1.69 25.29
CA SER A 210 -7.20 1.31 26.42
C SER A 210 -6.61 1.94 27.67
N THR A 211 -6.85 3.24 27.85
CA THR A 211 -6.63 3.95 29.09
C THR A 211 -7.92 4.71 29.37
N THR A 212 -8.92 3.99 29.88
CA THR A 212 -10.05 4.57 30.59
C THR A 212 -10.61 3.54 31.57
N SER A 213 -10.05 3.49 32.78
CA SER A 213 -10.72 3.80 34.06
C SER A 213 -9.84 3.36 35.23
#